data_AF-A0A3E3JZ24-F1
#
_entry.id   AF-A0A3E3JZ24-F1
#
_cell.length_a   1.000
_cell.length_b   1.000
_cell.length_c   1.000
_cell.angle_alpha   90.00
_cell.angle_beta   90.00
_cell.angle_gamma   90.00
#
_symmetry.space_group_name_H-M   'P 1'
#
loop_
_entity.id
_entity.type
_entity.pdbx_description
1 polymer ?
#
loop_
_entity_poly.entity_id
_entity_poly.type
_entity_poly.pdbx_seq_one_letter_code
_entity_poly.pdbx_strand_id
1 'polypeptide(L)'
;MNSANTLFSYAIWGILISFTYGIQSKRKGIFLVSAFILFILLVMGSRSYLILAILILLLVKADLVKKTVSANWKKIVVLVILMFIFMIYKEIYKYIRAMDFEAVISALENYKTYLSVFTNGETRTTFSLYNFVISEEYRIPFKDSLARILSVLPFVNNALSTSLPIRFSEIAKNSIFGSTYGLGSSFWAESFSMGSYAFLILATCLWISIIKKYHYRITVTNRTAPFWTVFMVYISFYIHRLDWVQMWGALKSIIVWYIVYRIIKMALRRGYV
;
A
#
# COMPACT_ATOMS: atom_id res chain seq x y z
N MET A 1 5.98 20.02 -1.80
CA MET A 1 5.56 18.87 -2.64
C MET A 1 5.13 19.40 -3.99
N ASN A 2 5.73 18.94 -5.10
CA ASN A 2 5.30 19.32 -6.45
C ASN A 2 3.85 18.85 -6.70
N SER A 3 3.00 19.74 -7.20
CA SER A 3 1.57 19.47 -7.49
C SER A 3 1.37 18.25 -8.39
N ALA A 4 2.28 18.03 -9.34
CA ALA A 4 2.29 16.86 -10.22
C ALA A 4 2.39 15.52 -9.46
N ASN A 5 3.22 15.45 -8.42
CA ASN A 5 3.38 14.21 -7.62
C ASN A 5 2.12 13.90 -6.79
N THR A 6 1.43 14.94 -6.33
CA THR A 6 0.17 14.81 -5.58
C THR A 6 -0.96 14.31 -6.49
N LEU A 7 -1.11 14.90 -7.68
CA LEU A 7 -2.10 14.48 -8.67
C LEU A 7 -1.87 13.05 -9.13
N PHE A 8 -0.61 12.69 -9.43
CA PHE A 8 -0.24 11.32 -9.77
C PHE A 8 -0.62 10.33 -8.67
N SER A 9 -0.32 10.67 -7.41
CA SER A 9 -0.68 9.85 -6.26
C SER A 9 -2.19 9.62 -6.18
N TYR A 10 -3.01 10.68 -6.30
CA TYR A 10 -4.46 10.53 -6.30
C TYR A 10 -4.97 9.74 -7.51
N ALA A 11 -4.42 9.94 -8.70
CA ALA A 11 -4.81 9.20 -9.90
C ALA A 11 -4.67 7.69 -9.71
N ILE A 12 -3.58 7.23 -9.09
CA ILE A 12 -3.35 5.81 -8.79
C ILE A 12 -4.48 5.22 -7.93
N TRP A 13 -4.89 5.93 -6.87
CA TRP A 13 -6.02 5.49 -6.04
C TRP A 13 -7.32 5.44 -6.83
N GLY A 14 -7.56 6.39 -7.73
CA GLY A 14 -8.72 6.39 -8.62
C GLY A 14 -8.75 5.21 -9.57
N ILE A 15 -7.58 4.83 -10.11
CA ILE A 15 -7.41 3.65 -10.98
C ILE A 15 -7.73 2.37 -10.20
N LEU A 16 -7.22 2.22 -8.98
CA LEU A 16 -7.53 1.06 -8.13
C LEU A 16 -9.02 0.97 -7.77
N ILE A 17 -9.66 2.12 -7.49
CA ILE A 17 -11.11 2.18 -7.23
C ILE A 17 -11.89 1.79 -8.49
N SER A 18 -11.49 2.29 -9.65
CA SER A 18 -12.12 1.99 -10.95
C SER A 18 -11.97 0.51 -11.32
N PHE A 19 -10.77 -0.05 -11.12
CA PHE A 19 -10.48 -1.47 -11.28
C PHE A 19 -11.41 -2.32 -10.40
N THR A 20 -11.51 -1.98 -9.12
CA THR A 20 -12.36 -2.68 -8.15
C THR A 20 -13.84 -2.58 -8.53
N TYR A 21 -14.30 -1.39 -8.94
CA TYR A 21 -15.67 -1.17 -9.41
C TYR A 21 -15.98 -1.99 -10.66
N GLY A 22 -15.04 -2.07 -11.61
CA GLY A 22 -15.17 -2.88 -12.81
C GLY A 22 -15.38 -4.37 -12.50
N ILE A 23 -14.66 -4.91 -11.51
CA ILE A 23 -14.82 -6.30 -11.06
C ILE A 23 -16.16 -6.50 -10.36
N GLN A 24 -16.46 -5.70 -9.34
CA GLN A 24 -17.66 -5.85 -8.51
C GLN A 24 -18.95 -5.63 -9.31
N SER A 25 -18.95 -4.67 -10.23
CA SER A 25 -20.11 -4.34 -11.08
C SER A 25 -20.13 -5.08 -12.41
N LYS A 26 -19.20 -6.01 -12.64
CA LYS A 26 -19.06 -6.80 -13.89
C LYS A 26 -18.94 -5.93 -15.16
N ARG A 27 -18.37 -4.72 -15.05
CA ARG A 27 -18.14 -3.79 -16.18
C ARG A 27 -16.77 -4.05 -16.82
N LYS A 28 -16.73 -4.95 -17.80
CA LYS A 28 -15.49 -5.41 -18.45
C LYS A 28 -14.64 -4.27 -19.02
N GLY A 29 -15.24 -3.26 -19.66
CA GLY A 29 -14.48 -2.13 -20.22
C GLY A 29 -13.70 -1.34 -19.17
N ILE A 30 -14.34 -0.98 -18.05
CA ILE A 30 -13.68 -0.25 -16.95
C ILE A 30 -12.56 -1.10 -16.34
N PHE A 31 -12.80 -2.39 -16.16
CA PHE A 31 -11.80 -3.33 -15.66
C PHE A 31 -10.57 -3.39 -16.58
N LEU A 32 -10.76 -3.59 -17.89
CA LEU A 32 -9.66 -3.73 -18.84
C LEU A 32 -8.83 -2.45 -18.96
N VAL A 33 -9.46 -1.28 -19.07
CA VAL A 33 -8.75 0.01 -19.13
C VAL A 33 -7.94 0.23 -17.85
N SER A 34 -8.54 -0.03 -16.68
CA SER A 34 -7.84 0.14 -15.40
C SER A 34 -6.69 -0.85 -15.23
N ALA A 35 -6.87 -2.10 -15.68
CA ALA A 35 -5.82 -3.13 -15.67
C ALA A 35 -4.65 -2.76 -16.59
N PHE A 36 -4.93 -2.21 -17.77
CA PHE A 36 -3.90 -1.72 -18.70
C PHE A 36 -3.08 -0.58 -18.09
N ILE A 37 -3.71 0.40 -17.44
CA ILE A 37 -2.99 1.48 -16.77
C ILE A 37 -2.13 0.94 -15.61
N LEU A 38 -2.64 -0.01 -14.83
CA LEU A 38 -1.85 -0.68 -13.77
C LEU A 38 -0.64 -1.44 -14.33
N PHE A 39 -0.77 -2.02 -15.54
CA PHE A 39 0.34 -2.64 -16.24
C PHE A 39 1.39 -1.62 -16.69
N ILE A 40 0.98 -0.45 -17.20
CA ILE A 40 1.92 0.64 -17.50
C ILE A 40 2.69 1.06 -16.23
N LEU A 41 1.99 1.21 -15.10
CA LEU A 41 2.62 1.54 -13.82
C LEU A 41 3.65 0.48 -13.38
N LEU A 42 3.43 -0.80 -13.67
CA LEU A 42 4.39 -1.86 -13.44
C LEU A 42 5.67 -1.64 -14.26
N VAL A 43 5.53 -1.35 -15.55
CA VAL A 43 6.66 -1.09 -16.46
C VAL A 43 7.46 0.13 -16.00
N MET A 44 6.79 1.15 -15.48
CA MET A 44 7.44 2.33 -14.89
C MET A 44 8.19 2.03 -13.57
N GLY A 45 7.97 0.85 -12.98
CA GLY A 45 8.65 0.36 -11.77
C GLY A 45 7.77 0.33 -10.51
N SER A 46 6.50 0.77 -10.59
CA SER A 46 5.57 0.85 -9.46
C SER A 46 4.80 -0.46 -9.23
N ARG A 47 5.53 -1.50 -8.83
CA ARG A 47 5.02 -2.89 -8.67
C ARG A 47 3.93 -3.05 -7.62
N SER A 48 3.95 -2.20 -6.59
CA SER A 48 3.04 -2.27 -5.44
C SER A 48 1.57 -2.20 -5.82
N TYR A 49 1.22 -1.36 -6.80
CA TYR A 49 -0.16 -1.15 -7.22
C TYR A 49 -0.76 -2.34 -7.99
N LEU A 50 0.06 -3.05 -8.77
CA LEU A 50 -0.39 -4.26 -9.45
C LEU A 50 -0.62 -5.41 -8.46
N ILE A 51 0.26 -5.55 -7.46
CA ILE A 51 0.08 -6.52 -6.37
C ILE A 51 -1.24 -6.24 -5.63
N LEU A 52 -1.53 -4.97 -5.32
CA LEU A 52 -2.83 -4.60 -4.72
C LEU A 52 -4.01 -4.99 -5.59
N ALA A 53 -3.93 -4.78 -6.90
CA ALA A 53 -4.99 -5.15 -7.84
C ALA A 53 -5.23 -6.67 -7.88
N ILE A 54 -4.15 -7.48 -7.86
CA ILE A 54 -4.24 -8.93 -7.76
C ILE A 54 -4.91 -9.34 -6.44
N LEU A 55 -4.51 -8.75 -5.32
CA LEU A 55 -5.10 -9.03 -4.00
C LEU A 55 -6.59 -8.63 -3.94
N ILE A 56 -6.96 -7.50 -4.53
CA ILE A 56 -8.37 -7.07 -4.68
C ILE A 56 -9.14 -8.11 -5.49
N LEU A 57 -8.61 -8.57 -6.63
CA LEU A 57 -9.25 -9.56 -7.46
C LEU A 57 -9.49 -10.86 -6.68
N LEU A 58 -8.48 -11.33 -5.95
CA LEU A 58 -8.60 -12.51 -5.09
C LEU A 58 -9.65 -12.32 -4.00
N LEU A 59 -9.65 -11.16 -3.33
CA LEU A 59 -10.59 -10.87 -2.25
C LEU A 59 -12.03 -10.80 -2.75
N VAL A 60 -12.29 -10.10 -3.85
CA VAL A 60 -13.63 -9.98 -4.44
C VAL A 60 -14.12 -11.32 -5.00
N LYS A 61 -13.19 -12.20 -5.40
CA LYS A 61 -13.50 -13.57 -5.84
C LYS A 61 -13.35 -14.59 -4.71
N ALA A 62 -13.16 -14.18 -3.46
CA ALA A 62 -12.81 -15.08 -2.36
C ALA A 62 -13.91 -16.10 -2.03
N ASP A 63 -15.18 -15.83 -2.31
CA ASP A 63 -16.25 -16.84 -2.14
C ASP A 63 -16.09 -18.04 -3.10
N LEU A 64 -15.39 -17.86 -4.23
CA LEU A 64 -14.96 -18.98 -5.10
C LEU A 64 -13.74 -19.74 -4.52
N VAL A 65 -12.98 -19.11 -3.62
CA VAL A 65 -11.77 -19.67 -3.00
C VAL A 65 -12.09 -20.37 -1.68
N LYS A 66 -12.99 -19.80 -0.87
CA LYS A 66 -13.43 -20.32 0.44
C LYS A 66 -13.94 -21.76 0.37
N LYS A 67 -14.54 -22.18 -0.75
CA LYS A 67 -15.08 -23.53 -0.87
C LYS A 67 -14.00 -24.60 -1.07
N THR A 68 -12.76 -24.28 -1.44
CA THR A 68 -11.76 -25.32 -1.76
C THR A 68 -10.36 -24.73 -1.90
N VAL A 69 -9.59 -24.66 -0.80
CA VAL A 69 -8.11 -24.54 -0.90
C VAL A 69 -7.56 -25.81 -1.58
N SER A 70 -8.11 -26.98 -1.22
CA SER A 70 -7.74 -28.27 -1.83
C SER A 70 -8.07 -28.34 -3.33
N ALA A 71 -9.25 -27.88 -3.80
CA ALA A 71 -9.55 -27.94 -5.24
C ALA A 71 -8.98 -26.80 -6.07
N ASN A 72 -8.48 -25.72 -5.46
CA ASN A 72 -7.87 -24.60 -6.19
C ASN A 72 -6.34 -24.53 -6.04
N TRP A 73 -5.68 -25.58 -5.54
CA TRP A 73 -4.22 -25.58 -5.29
C TRP A 73 -3.40 -25.15 -6.51
N LYS A 74 -3.79 -25.58 -7.73
CA LYS A 74 -3.12 -25.16 -8.98
C LYS A 74 -3.13 -23.64 -9.17
N LYS A 75 -4.26 -22.97 -8.85
CA LYS A 75 -4.38 -21.51 -8.94
C LYS A 75 -3.53 -20.81 -7.88
N ILE A 76 -3.43 -21.40 -6.68
CA ILE A 76 -2.57 -20.90 -5.61
C ILE A 76 -1.10 -21.02 -6.02
N VAL A 77 -0.69 -22.15 -6.60
CA VAL A 77 0.68 -22.34 -7.11
C VAL A 77 1.00 -21.32 -8.20
N VAL A 78 0.10 -21.11 -9.16
CA VAL A 78 0.27 -20.06 -10.19
C VAL A 78 0.42 -18.67 -9.53
N LEU A 79 -0.37 -18.37 -8.51
CA LEU A 79 -0.25 -17.10 -7.78
C LEU A 79 1.12 -16.96 -7.11
N VAL A 80 1.62 -18.00 -6.45
CA VAL A 80 2.94 -18.02 -5.80
C VAL A 80 4.04 -17.81 -6.83
N ILE A 81 3.97 -18.49 -7.98
CA ILE A 81 4.92 -18.32 -9.09
C ILE A 81 4.88 -16.88 -9.61
N LEU A 82 3.69 -16.31 -9.83
CA LEU A 82 3.55 -14.91 -10.25
C LEU A 82 4.17 -13.95 -9.23
N MET A 83 3.92 -14.16 -7.94
CA MET A 83 4.55 -13.36 -6.87
C MET A 83 6.07 -13.45 -6.92
N PHE A 84 6.63 -14.64 -7.14
CA PHE A 84 8.07 -14.84 -7.28
C PHE A 84 8.65 -14.11 -8.50
N ILE A 85 7.97 -14.14 -9.65
CA ILE A 85 8.34 -13.38 -10.85
C ILE A 85 8.39 -11.88 -10.54
N PHE A 86 7.43 -11.33 -9.79
CA PHE A 86 7.45 -9.92 -9.39
C PHE A 86 8.62 -9.54 -8.47
N MET A 87 9.09 -10.50 -7.68
CA MET A 87 10.27 -10.30 -6.84
C MET A 87 11.54 -10.27 -7.70
N ILE A 88 11.72 -11.20 -8.65
CA ILE A 88 12.85 -11.17 -9.59
C ILE A 88 12.83 -9.91 -10.46
N TYR A 89 11.65 -9.50 -10.93
CA TYR A 89 11.48 -8.27 -11.69
C TYR A 89 12.03 -7.04 -10.95
N LYS A 90 12.11 -7.05 -9.61
CA LYS A 90 12.78 -6.00 -8.82
C LYS A 90 14.23 -5.78 -9.20
N GLU A 91 14.95 -6.86 -9.46
CA GLU A 91 16.39 -6.81 -9.67
C GLU A 91 16.70 -6.33 -11.09
N ILE A 92 15.77 -6.58 -12.03
CA ILE A 92 15.99 -6.32 -13.46
C ILE A 92 15.23 -5.11 -14.02
N TYR A 93 14.25 -4.53 -13.31
CA TYR A 93 13.41 -3.46 -13.90
C TYR A 93 14.21 -2.24 -14.35
N LYS A 94 15.34 -1.94 -13.70
CA LYS A 94 16.20 -0.81 -14.09
C LYS A 94 16.82 -1.03 -15.47
N TYR A 95 17.29 -2.24 -15.74
CA TYR A 95 17.85 -2.62 -17.04
C TYR A 95 16.77 -2.65 -18.12
N ILE A 96 15.58 -3.17 -17.79
CA ILE A 96 14.41 -3.12 -18.70
C ILE A 96 14.07 -1.67 -19.07
N ARG A 97 14.06 -0.76 -18.09
CA ARG A 97 13.81 0.68 -18.34
C ARG A 97 14.90 1.37 -19.13
N ALA A 98 16.14 0.88 -19.03
CA ALA A 98 17.27 1.36 -19.81
C ALA A 98 17.35 0.73 -21.21
N MET A 99 16.44 -0.20 -21.54
CA MET A 99 16.47 -1.01 -22.77
C MET A 99 17.76 -1.84 -22.91
N ASP A 100 18.44 -2.13 -21.80
CA ASP A 100 19.65 -2.94 -21.74
C ASP A 100 19.28 -4.41 -21.48
N PHE A 101 18.93 -5.11 -22.55
CA PHE A 101 18.48 -6.51 -22.46
C PHE A 101 19.63 -7.49 -22.21
N GLU A 102 20.87 -7.12 -22.54
CA GLU A 102 22.05 -7.93 -22.21
C GLU A 102 22.26 -7.99 -20.70
N ALA A 103 22.12 -6.85 -20.01
CA ALA A 103 22.16 -6.81 -18.55
C ALA A 103 20.99 -7.57 -17.91
N VAL A 104 19.80 -7.56 -18.54
CA VAL A 104 18.66 -8.38 -18.08
C VAL A 104 19.00 -9.86 -18.15
N ILE A 105 19.50 -10.35 -19.29
CA ILE A 105 19.87 -11.75 -19.47
C ILE A 105 20.98 -12.14 -18.49
N SER A 106 22.04 -11.33 -18.40
CA SER A 106 23.15 -11.55 -17.47
C SER A 106 22.69 -11.61 -16.00
N ALA A 107 21.73 -10.76 -15.62
CA ALA A 107 21.14 -10.79 -14.29
C ALA A 107 20.29 -12.05 -14.05
N LEU A 108 19.53 -12.51 -15.05
CA LEU A 108 18.72 -13.74 -14.95
C LEU A 108 19.57 -15.02 -14.97
N GLU A 109 20.74 -15.02 -15.60
CA GLU A 109 21.65 -16.18 -15.57
C GLU A 109 22.43 -16.27 -14.24
N ASN A 110 22.53 -15.15 -13.51
CA ASN A 110 23.26 -15.10 -12.26
C ASN A 110 22.42 -15.60 -11.07
N TYR A 111 22.80 -16.74 -10.49
CA TYR A 111 22.13 -17.30 -9.30
C TYR A 111 22.05 -16.32 -8.12
N LYS A 112 23.00 -15.37 -8.01
CA LYS A 112 23.01 -14.34 -6.95
C LYS A 112 21.80 -13.40 -7.05
N THR A 113 21.23 -13.20 -8.23
CA THR A 113 20.01 -12.41 -8.42
C THR A 113 18.81 -13.07 -7.74
N TYR A 114 18.72 -14.40 -7.80
CA TYR A 114 17.67 -15.14 -7.10
C TYR A 114 17.92 -15.18 -5.60
N LEU A 115 19.19 -15.26 -5.17
CA LEU A 115 19.54 -15.20 -3.75
C LEU A 115 19.25 -13.81 -3.15
N SER A 116 19.52 -12.72 -3.89
CA SER A 116 19.31 -11.34 -3.43
C SER A 116 17.85 -11.06 -3.12
N VAL A 117 16.92 -11.67 -3.87
CA VAL A 117 15.48 -11.61 -3.62
C VAL A 117 15.12 -12.06 -2.19
N PHE A 118 15.79 -13.10 -1.68
CA PHE A 118 15.56 -13.60 -0.32
C PHE A 118 16.37 -12.85 0.74
N THR A 119 17.60 -12.44 0.44
CA THR A 119 18.49 -11.82 1.44
C THR A 119 18.27 -10.33 1.64
N ASN A 120 17.89 -9.61 0.57
CA ASN A 120 17.72 -8.16 0.53
C ASN A 120 16.23 -7.76 0.45
N GLY A 121 15.33 -8.67 0.84
CA GLY A 121 13.90 -8.40 0.89
C GLY A 121 13.61 -7.21 1.80
N GLU A 122 12.72 -6.31 1.36
CA GLU A 122 12.30 -5.11 2.12
C GLU A 122 11.75 -5.47 3.51
N THR A 123 11.21 -6.68 3.65
CA THR A 123 10.78 -7.29 4.91
C THR A 123 11.90 -7.31 5.95
N ARG A 124 13.15 -7.63 5.56
CA ARG A 124 14.29 -7.68 6.49
C ARG A 124 14.61 -6.31 7.05
N THR A 125 14.62 -5.28 6.21
CA THR A 125 14.83 -3.89 6.63
C THR A 125 13.75 -3.41 7.60
N THR A 126 12.48 -3.73 7.29
CA THR A 126 11.35 -3.42 8.18
C THR A 126 11.48 -4.12 9.53
N PHE A 127 11.90 -5.40 9.57
CA PHE A 127 12.15 -6.11 10.83
C PHE A 127 13.35 -5.56 11.59
N SER A 128 14.45 -5.22 10.91
CA SER A 128 15.61 -4.59 11.54
C SER A 128 15.24 -3.26 12.20
N LEU A 129 14.40 -2.45 11.55
CA LEU A 129 13.88 -1.21 12.15
C LEU A 129 13.07 -1.49 13.42
N TYR A 130 12.17 -2.48 13.38
CA TYR A 130 11.39 -2.87 14.54
C TYR A 130 12.26 -3.34 15.70
N ASN A 131 13.24 -4.21 15.42
CA ASN A 131 14.17 -4.73 16.43
C ASN A 131 15.00 -3.61 17.06
N PHE A 132 15.54 -2.70 16.26
CA PHE A 132 16.29 -1.55 16.76
C PHE A 132 15.45 -0.68 17.69
N VAL A 133 14.22 -0.35 17.29
CA VAL A 133 13.34 0.50 18.09
C VAL A 133 12.99 -0.13 19.43
N ILE A 134 12.91 -1.46 19.49
CA ILE A 134 12.72 -2.19 20.75
C ILE A 134 14.01 -2.24 21.56
N SER A 135 15.15 -2.60 20.95
CA SER A 135 16.41 -2.80 21.67
C SER A 135 16.97 -1.51 22.26
N GLU A 136 16.90 -0.42 21.51
CA GLU A 136 17.35 0.91 21.94
C GLU A 136 16.27 1.69 22.68
N GLU A 137 15.09 1.09 22.87
CA GLU A 137 13.89 1.73 23.42
C GLU A 137 13.59 3.10 22.79
N TYR A 138 13.86 3.26 21.50
CA TYR A 138 13.76 4.55 20.81
C TYR A 138 12.37 5.17 20.97
N ARG A 139 12.30 6.43 21.45
CA ARG A 139 11.05 7.17 21.67
C ARG A 139 10.93 8.41 20.79
N ILE A 140 9.73 8.58 20.23
CA ILE A 140 9.33 9.82 19.55
C ILE A 140 8.75 10.77 20.59
N PRO A 141 9.16 12.05 20.62
CA PRO A 141 8.57 13.05 21.51
C PRO A 141 7.05 13.14 21.35
N PHE A 142 6.33 13.35 22.46
CA PHE A 142 4.86 13.35 22.47
C PHE A 142 4.25 14.31 21.43
N LYS A 143 4.83 15.51 21.26
CA LYS A 143 4.38 16.50 20.27
C LYS A 143 4.43 15.95 18.84
N ASP A 144 5.51 15.28 18.49
CA ASP A 144 5.74 14.66 17.20
C ASP A 144 4.84 13.43 16.99
N SER A 145 4.61 12.64 18.05
CA SER A 145 3.64 11.55 18.07
C SER A 145 2.22 12.06 17.80
N LEU A 146 1.80 13.13 18.48
CA LEU A 146 0.49 13.73 18.29
C LEU A 146 0.30 14.26 16.86
N ALA A 147 1.33 14.88 16.28
CA ALA A 147 1.29 15.37 14.90
C ALA A 147 1.04 14.26 13.89
N ARG A 148 1.61 13.06 14.10
CA ARG A 148 1.37 11.88 13.25
C ARG A 148 -0.07 11.39 13.34
N ILE A 149 -0.64 11.34 14.53
CA ILE A 149 -2.05 10.95 14.74
C ILE A 149 -2.98 11.96 14.07
N LEU A 150 -2.73 13.26 14.29
CA LEU A 150 -3.53 14.34 13.72
C LEU A 150 -3.34 14.53 12.21
N SER A 151 -2.32 13.89 11.61
CA SER A 151 -2.09 13.93 10.18
C SER A 151 -3.19 13.25 9.35
N VAL A 152 -4.21 12.66 9.97
CA VAL A 152 -5.47 12.27 9.31
C VAL A 152 -6.27 13.49 8.82
N LEU A 153 -6.16 14.63 9.51
CA LEU A 153 -6.84 15.85 9.13
C LEU A 153 -6.11 16.52 7.95
N PRO A 154 -6.84 16.99 6.92
CA PRO A 154 -6.22 17.74 5.83
C PRO A 154 -5.61 19.04 6.36
N PHE A 155 -4.50 19.48 5.76
CA PHE A 155 -3.80 20.74 6.06
C PHE A 155 -3.16 20.91 7.46
N VAL A 156 -3.48 20.05 8.43
CA VAL A 156 -2.92 20.12 9.80
C VAL A 156 -1.40 19.93 9.84
N ASN A 157 -0.83 19.15 8.91
CA ASN A 157 0.62 18.94 8.84
C ASN A 157 1.42 20.24 8.60
N ASN A 158 0.80 21.27 8.01
CA ASN A 158 1.46 22.56 7.78
C ASN A 158 1.36 23.50 9.00
N ALA A 159 0.41 23.23 9.89
CA ALA A 159 0.16 24.05 11.09
C ALA A 159 0.91 23.53 12.32
N LEU A 160 1.34 22.27 12.32
CA LEU A 160 2.05 21.65 13.44
C LEU A 160 3.57 21.75 13.24
N SER A 161 4.24 22.53 14.09
CA SER A 161 5.71 22.52 14.15
C SER A 161 6.21 21.22 14.77
N THR A 162 6.88 20.39 13.96
CA THR A 162 7.47 19.11 14.39
C THR A 162 8.97 19.25 14.57
N SER A 163 9.53 18.56 15.56
CA SER A 163 10.98 18.55 15.81
C SER A 163 11.68 17.46 14.99
N LEU A 164 10.93 16.45 14.56
CA LEU A 164 11.39 15.35 13.73
C LEU A 164 10.71 15.39 12.36
N PRO A 165 11.34 14.78 11.32
CA PRO A 165 10.67 14.54 10.05
C PRO A 165 9.30 13.89 10.25
N ILE A 166 8.33 14.27 9.41
CA ILE A 166 6.96 13.75 9.49
C ILE A 166 6.92 12.24 9.20
N ARG A 167 7.80 11.74 8.32
CA ARG A 167 7.90 10.32 7.97
C ARG A 167 8.80 9.57 8.94
N PHE A 168 8.32 8.43 9.43
CA PHE A 168 9.14 7.58 10.29
C PHE A 168 10.31 6.94 9.55
N SER A 169 10.16 6.66 8.26
CA SER A 169 11.27 6.17 7.43
C SER A 169 12.42 7.18 7.29
N GLU A 170 12.14 8.49 7.35
CA GLU A 170 13.16 9.54 7.31
C GLU A 170 13.90 9.65 8.65
N ILE A 171 13.19 9.48 9.76
CA ILE A 171 13.81 9.33 11.09
C ILE A 171 14.75 8.13 11.04
N ALA A 172 14.24 6.95 10.67
CA ALA A 172 15.03 5.73 10.59
C ALA A 172 16.28 5.89 9.70
N LYS A 173 16.15 6.61 8.59
CA LYS A 173 17.29 6.90 7.71
C LYS A 173 18.36 7.72 8.40
N ASN A 174 17.96 8.82 9.03
CA ASN A 174 18.89 9.81 9.53
C ASN A 174 19.48 9.42 10.89
N SER A 175 18.71 8.76 11.75
CA SER A 175 19.13 8.49 13.14
C SER A 175 19.50 7.04 13.43
N ILE A 176 19.16 6.07 12.57
CA ILE A 176 19.33 4.64 12.87
C ILE A 176 20.36 3.97 11.96
N PHE A 177 20.22 4.10 10.64
CA PHE A 177 21.03 3.31 9.70
C PHE A 177 22.10 4.08 8.94
N GLY A 178 22.11 5.42 9.00
CA GLY A 178 23.07 6.25 8.25
C GLY A 178 23.09 5.93 6.74
N SER A 179 21.96 5.46 6.19
CA SER A 179 21.91 4.86 4.86
C SER A 179 21.54 5.88 3.79
N THR A 180 22.14 5.75 2.60
CA THR A 180 21.78 6.54 1.41
C THR A 180 20.50 6.05 0.73
N TYR A 181 20.03 4.84 1.06
CA TYR A 181 18.81 4.24 0.48
C TYR A 181 17.55 4.56 1.29
N GLY A 182 16.39 4.55 0.61
CA GLY A 182 15.10 4.70 1.27
C GLY A 182 14.79 3.47 2.13
N LEU A 183 14.73 3.64 3.45
CA LEU A 183 14.34 2.57 4.36
C LEU A 183 12.82 2.38 4.33
N GLY A 184 12.39 1.12 4.45
CA GLY A 184 10.99 0.82 4.69
C GLY A 184 10.55 1.39 6.04
N SER A 185 9.36 1.99 6.08
CA SER A 185 8.72 2.40 7.33
C SER A 185 8.12 1.19 8.05
N SER A 186 7.66 1.37 9.30
CA SER A 186 6.94 0.33 10.03
C SER A 186 5.96 0.92 11.04
N PHE A 187 4.68 0.62 10.86
CA PHE A 187 3.58 1.15 11.66
C PHE A 187 3.69 0.64 13.10
N TRP A 188 4.13 -0.60 13.25
CA TRP A 188 4.32 -1.26 14.54
C TRP A 188 5.51 -0.65 15.29
N ALA A 189 6.64 -0.44 14.60
CA ALA A 189 7.82 0.20 15.20
C ALA A 189 7.50 1.65 15.61
N GLU A 190 6.83 2.40 14.74
CA GLU A 190 6.42 3.77 15.04
C GLU A 190 5.46 3.79 16.24
N SER A 191 4.47 2.91 16.27
CA SER A 191 3.53 2.81 17.40
C SER A 191 4.23 2.49 18.73
N PHE A 192 5.20 1.56 18.72
CA PHE A 192 6.01 1.31 19.91
C PHE A 192 6.85 2.53 20.30
N SER A 193 7.44 3.24 19.35
CA SER A 193 8.22 4.45 19.65
C SER A 193 7.38 5.61 20.20
N MET A 194 6.08 5.65 19.90
CA MET A 194 5.17 6.70 20.37
C MET A 194 4.68 6.50 21.81
N GLY A 195 4.61 5.25 22.30
CA GLY A 195 4.06 4.98 23.63
C GLY A 195 4.28 3.55 24.15
N SER A 196 5.38 2.92 23.74
CA SER A 196 5.79 1.57 24.10
C SER A 196 4.70 0.52 23.81
N TYR A 197 4.67 -0.57 24.58
CA TYR A 197 3.71 -1.67 24.44
C TYR A 197 2.25 -1.22 24.56
N ALA A 198 1.95 -0.23 25.41
CA ALA A 198 0.59 0.26 25.59
C ALA A 198 0.02 0.83 24.29
N PHE A 199 0.78 1.69 23.61
CA PHE A 199 0.34 2.27 22.34
C PHE A 199 0.37 1.25 21.20
N LEU A 200 1.30 0.29 21.22
CA LEU A 200 1.32 -0.82 20.25
C LEU A 200 0.04 -1.69 20.36
N ILE A 201 -0.39 -2.03 21.57
CA ILE A 201 -1.64 -2.78 21.80
C ILE A 201 -2.83 -1.96 21.32
N LEU A 202 -2.89 -0.66 21.65
CA LEU A 202 -3.95 0.23 21.18
C LEU A 202 -4.01 0.28 19.65
N ALA A 203 -2.87 0.44 18.99
CA ALA A 203 -2.76 0.48 17.53
C ALA A 203 -3.22 -0.85 16.89
N THR A 204 -2.88 -1.98 17.51
CA THR A 204 -3.31 -3.32 17.09
C THR A 204 -4.83 -3.48 17.22
N CYS A 205 -5.40 -3.09 18.36
CA CYS A 205 -6.84 -3.11 18.58
C CYS A 205 -7.59 -2.20 17.59
N LEU A 206 -7.05 -1.02 17.29
CA LEU A 206 -7.59 -0.11 16.28
C LEU A 206 -7.59 -0.77 14.89
N TRP A 207 -6.46 -1.35 14.48
CA TRP A 207 -6.33 -2.01 13.18
C TRP A 207 -7.30 -3.20 13.03
N ILE A 208 -7.39 -4.07 14.04
CA ILE A 208 -8.36 -5.19 14.05
C ILE A 208 -9.80 -4.66 13.98
N SER A 209 -10.11 -3.60 14.72
CA SER A 209 -11.44 -2.98 14.71
C SER A 209 -11.80 -2.42 13.33
N ILE A 210 -10.85 -1.79 12.65
CA ILE A 210 -10.99 -1.32 11.27
C ILE A 210 -11.26 -2.53 10.35
N ILE A 211 -10.45 -3.59 10.41
CA ILE A 211 -10.67 -4.78 9.58
C ILE A 211 -12.08 -5.37 9.82
N LYS A 212 -12.47 -5.57 11.07
CA LYS A 212 -13.78 -6.16 11.44
C LYS A 212 -14.95 -5.30 10.93
N LYS A 213 -14.90 -3.98 11.14
CA LYS A 213 -15.96 -3.05 10.72
C LYS A 213 -16.18 -3.04 9.21
N TYR A 214 -15.10 -3.13 8.44
CA TYR A 214 -15.15 -2.98 7.00
C TYR A 214 -15.20 -4.31 6.25
N HIS A 215 -14.89 -5.44 6.90
CA HIS A 215 -15.18 -6.78 6.37
C HIS A 215 -16.65 -6.91 5.94
N TYR A 216 -17.59 -6.48 6.79
CA TYR A 216 -19.02 -6.47 6.49
C TYR A 216 -19.40 -5.55 5.31
N ARG A 217 -18.64 -4.48 5.08
CA ARG A 217 -18.92 -3.53 3.97
C ARG A 217 -18.41 -4.00 2.62
N ILE A 218 -17.45 -4.93 2.61
CA ILE A 218 -16.91 -5.53 1.38
C ILE A 218 -17.87 -6.59 0.81
N THR A 219 -18.57 -7.32 1.68
CA THR A 219 -19.52 -8.37 1.27
C THR A 219 -20.85 -7.81 0.75
N VAL A 220 -21.20 -6.57 1.10
CA VAL A 220 -22.39 -5.89 0.57
C VAL A 220 -22.03 -5.17 -0.73
N THR A 221 -22.58 -5.63 -1.86
CA THR A 221 -22.42 -5.00 -3.20
C THR A 221 -23.12 -3.64 -3.29
N ASN A 222 -22.60 -2.65 -2.60
CA ASN A 222 -23.01 -1.25 -2.71
C ASN A 222 -22.03 -0.46 -3.59
N ARG A 223 -22.47 0.64 -4.20
CA ARG A 223 -21.66 1.54 -5.03
C ARG A 223 -20.47 2.18 -4.30
N THR A 224 -20.45 2.14 -2.97
CA THR A 224 -19.35 2.64 -2.13
C THR A 224 -18.36 1.54 -1.73
N ALA A 225 -18.67 0.27 -1.97
CA ALA A 225 -17.80 -0.86 -1.66
C ALA A 225 -16.42 -0.79 -2.34
N PRO A 226 -16.25 -0.30 -3.59
CA PRO A 226 -14.94 -0.22 -4.22
C PRO A 226 -13.93 0.61 -3.43
N PHE A 227 -14.35 1.76 -2.90
CA PHE A 227 -13.51 2.67 -2.11
C PHE A 227 -12.94 1.97 -0.87
N TRP A 228 -13.81 1.30 -0.12
CA TRP A 228 -13.42 0.62 1.11
C TRP A 228 -12.66 -0.68 0.85
N THR A 229 -12.97 -1.39 -0.23
CA THR A 229 -12.24 -2.61 -0.62
C THR A 229 -10.78 -2.28 -0.92
N VAL A 230 -10.53 -1.23 -1.71
CA VAL A 230 -9.16 -0.76 -2.01
C VAL A 230 -8.43 -0.37 -0.72
N PHE A 231 -9.06 0.42 0.14
CA PHE A 231 -8.48 0.83 1.41
C PHE A 231 -8.10 -0.37 2.28
N MET A 232 -9.02 -1.33 2.42
CA MET A 232 -8.84 -2.51 3.27
C MET A 232 -7.73 -3.43 2.76
N VAL A 233 -7.71 -3.72 1.46
CA VAL A 233 -6.62 -4.53 0.88
C VAL A 233 -5.28 -3.84 1.08
N TYR A 234 -5.24 -2.51 0.88
CA TYR A 234 -4.02 -1.74 1.09
C TYR A 234 -3.54 -1.81 2.53
N ILE A 235 -4.37 -1.44 3.52
CA ILE A 235 -3.92 -1.43 4.91
C ILE A 235 -3.62 -2.85 5.40
N SER A 236 -4.39 -3.88 5.04
CA SER A 236 -4.12 -5.24 5.53
C SER A 236 -2.82 -5.81 4.98
N PHE A 237 -2.47 -5.51 3.72
CA PHE A 237 -1.26 -6.03 3.10
C PHE A 237 -0.02 -5.17 3.39
N TYR A 238 -0.16 -3.84 3.39
CA TYR A 238 0.98 -2.92 3.52
C TYR A 238 1.23 -2.43 4.95
N ILE A 239 0.36 -2.64 5.95
CA ILE A 239 0.53 -2.04 7.30
C ILE A 239 1.93 -2.22 7.89
N HIS A 240 2.55 -3.38 7.68
CA HIS A 240 3.91 -3.67 8.15
C HIS A 240 4.97 -2.72 7.59
N ARG A 241 4.71 -2.10 6.43
CA ARG A 241 5.63 -1.24 5.67
C ARG A 241 5.19 0.23 5.61
N LEU A 242 4.11 0.58 6.29
CA LEU A 242 3.59 1.95 6.32
C LEU A 242 3.98 2.63 7.63
N ASP A 243 4.14 3.94 7.65
CA ASP A 243 3.95 4.74 8.88
C ASP A 243 2.49 5.19 9.05
N TRP A 244 2.16 5.73 10.22
CA TRP A 244 0.89 6.37 10.51
C TRP A 244 0.53 7.40 9.42
N VAL A 245 1.49 8.24 9.01
CA VAL A 245 1.25 9.28 8.01
C VAL A 245 0.94 8.68 6.63
N GLN A 246 1.59 7.57 6.24
CA GLN A 246 1.30 6.85 4.99
C GLN A 246 -0.08 6.18 5.05
N MET A 247 -0.43 5.56 6.18
CA MET A 247 -1.76 4.98 6.41
C MET A 247 -2.86 6.06 6.29
N TRP A 248 -2.65 7.23 6.91
CA TRP A 248 -3.57 8.36 6.80
C TRP A 248 -3.61 8.97 5.41
N GLY A 249 -2.49 9.03 4.70
CA GLY A 249 -2.42 9.47 3.31
C GLY A 249 -3.27 8.58 2.38
N ALA A 250 -3.25 7.26 2.61
CA ALA A 250 -4.13 6.34 1.90
C ALA A 250 -5.61 6.62 2.20
N LEU A 251 -5.97 6.78 3.47
CA LEU A 251 -7.35 7.09 3.87
C LEU A 251 -7.83 8.42 3.26
N LYS A 252 -6.99 9.47 3.29
CA LYS A 252 -7.27 10.77 2.65
C LYS A 252 -7.54 10.61 1.16
N SER A 253 -6.73 9.82 0.46
CA SER A 253 -6.91 9.59 -0.97
C SER A 253 -8.25 8.92 -1.29
N ILE A 254 -8.67 7.97 -0.46
CA ILE A 254 -9.98 7.31 -0.56
C ILE A 254 -11.13 8.30 -0.29
N ILE A 255 -10.99 9.15 0.72
CA ILE A 255 -11.99 10.17 1.07
C ILE A 255 -12.13 11.20 -0.07
N VAL A 256 -11.02 11.67 -0.64
CA VAL A 256 -11.03 12.61 -1.78
C VAL A 256 -11.81 12.02 -2.95
N TRP A 257 -11.52 10.78 -3.35
CA TRP A 257 -12.26 10.13 -4.43
C TRP A 257 -13.73 9.89 -4.08
N TYR A 258 -14.03 9.59 -2.81
CA TYR A 258 -15.41 9.46 -2.36
C TYR A 258 -16.18 10.79 -2.50
N ILE A 259 -15.56 11.93 -2.15
CA ILE A 259 -16.13 13.27 -2.35
C ILE A 259 -16.34 13.55 -3.84
N VAL A 260 -15.33 13.29 -4.69
CA VAL A 260 -15.43 13.46 -6.15
C VAL A 260 -16.61 12.66 -6.72
N TYR A 261 -16.75 11.39 -6.32
CA TYR A 261 -17.89 10.56 -6.73
C TYR A 261 -19.24 11.16 -6.30
N ARG A 262 -19.34 11.70 -5.08
CA ARG A 262 -20.56 12.35 -4.59
C ARG A 262 -20.89 13.60 -5.40
N ILE A 263 -19.90 14.43 -5.73
CA ILE A 263 -20.07 15.64 -6.56
C ILE A 263 -20.58 15.25 -7.95
N ILE A 264 -19.91 14.32 -8.63
CA ILE A 264 -20.31 13.84 -9.97
C ILE A 264 -21.74 13.30 -9.93
N LYS A 265 -22.08 12.49 -8.92
CA LYS A 265 -23.43 11.94 -8.76
C LYS A 265 -24.49 13.04 -8.58
N MET A 266 -24.18 14.10 -7.84
CA MET A 266 -25.09 15.24 -7.66
C MET A 266 -25.25 16.04 -8.96
N ALA A 267 -24.17 16.30 -9.68
CA ALA A 267 -24.19 17.00 -10.96
C ALA A 267 -25.03 16.26 -12.00
N LEU A 268 -24.82 14.94 -12.15
CA LEU A 268 -25.60 14.12 -13.07
C LEU A 268 -27.09 14.09 -12.72
N ARG A 269 -27.45 14.08 -11.42
CA ARG A 269 -28.87 14.14 -11.01
C ARG A 269 -29.55 15.46 -11.35
N ARG A 270 -28.81 16.57 -11.40
CA ARG A 270 -29.34 17.89 -11.76
C ARG A 270 -29.51 18.07 -13.28
N GLY A 271 -28.83 17.28 -14.11
CA GLY A 271 -28.98 17.30 -15.57
C GLY A 271 -30.10 16.41 -16.13
N TYR A 272 -30.87 15.74 -15.25
CA TYR A 272 -32.07 14.97 -15.61
C TYR A 272 -33.36 15.64 -15.09
N VAL A 273 -33.29 16.94 -14.76
CA VAL A 273 -34.44 17.79 -14.44
C VAL A 273 -34.63 18.78 -15.58
#